data_AF-A0A7S3XTA3-F1
#
_entry.id   AF-A0A7S3XTA3-F1
#
_cell.length_a   1.000
_cell.length_b   1.000
_cell.length_c   1.000
_cell.angle_alpha   90.00
_cell.angle_beta   90.00
_cell.angle_gamma   90.00
#
_symmetry.space_group_name_H-M   'P 1'
#
loop_
_entity.id
_entity.type
_entity.pdbx_description
1 polymer ?
#
loop_
_entity_poly.entity_id
_entity_poly.type
_entity_poly.pdbx_seq_one_letter_code
_entity_poly.pdbx_strand_id
1 'polypeptide(L)'
;AAAAADVGRERLRAEGGGGSGAFLFYSRQPGYIIKSVSRREQATLHRMLPALRAHLAARPDSLLVRIYGSHALRYRGRTYRFLVMQDVLGTARTLNLRYDLKGSWVGRAAAPLAPGAPARCRHCRQR
;
A
#
# COMPACT_ATOMS: atom_id res chain seq x y z
N ALA A 1 22.16 -22.24 -1.68
CA ALA A 1 21.64 -21.80 -2.99
C ALA A 1 20.30 -21.12 -2.76
N ALA A 2 20.22 -19.80 -2.91
CA ALA A 2 18.99 -19.05 -2.66
C ALA A 2 18.01 -19.30 -3.81
N ALA A 3 16.85 -19.88 -3.50
CA ALA A 3 15.76 -20.02 -4.43
C ALA A 3 15.34 -18.63 -4.92
N ALA A 4 15.50 -18.36 -6.22
CA ALA A 4 14.85 -17.26 -6.87
C ALA A 4 13.34 -17.48 -6.74
N ALA A 5 12.71 -16.80 -5.78
CA ALA A 5 11.27 -16.84 -5.63
C ALA A 5 10.63 -16.36 -6.93
N ASP A 6 9.71 -17.15 -7.48
CA ASP A 6 8.90 -16.81 -8.66
C ASP A 6 7.95 -15.65 -8.29
N VAL A 7 8.47 -14.41 -8.34
CA VAL A 7 7.73 -13.16 -8.05
C VAL A 7 6.61 -12.91 -9.10
N GLY A 8 6.53 -13.71 -10.17
CA GLY A 8 5.68 -13.44 -11.33
C GLY A 8 4.29 -14.09 -11.35
N ARG A 9 4.00 -15.07 -10.48
CA ARG A 9 2.77 -15.89 -10.57
C ARG A 9 1.71 -15.66 -9.49
N GLU A 10 1.89 -14.67 -8.61
CA GLU A 10 0.98 -14.47 -7.49
C GLU A 10 -0.26 -13.62 -7.84
N ARG A 11 -1.46 -14.06 -7.41
CA ARG A 11 -2.67 -13.25 -7.50
C ARG A 11 -2.67 -12.14 -6.45
N LEU A 12 -2.44 -10.92 -6.91
CA LEU A 12 -2.55 -9.71 -6.11
C LEU A 12 -3.99 -9.48 -5.61
N ARG A 13 -4.13 -9.05 -4.36
CA ARG A 13 -5.43 -8.62 -3.79
C ARG A 13 -5.61 -7.13 -4.03
N ALA A 14 -6.73 -6.72 -4.63
CA ALA A 14 -7.04 -5.31 -4.87
C ALA A 14 -7.99 -4.75 -3.79
N GLU A 15 -7.67 -3.59 -3.25
CA GLU A 15 -8.56 -2.80 -2.41
C GLU A 15 -8.69 -1.38 -2.98
N GLY A 16 -9.92 -0.85 -2.98
CA GLY A 16 -10.15 0.56 -3.26
C GLY A 16 -9.56 1.39 -2.12
N GLY A 17 -8.69 2.33 -2.43
CA GLY A 17 -8.16 3.27 -1.46
C GLY A 17 -9.25 4.23 -0.99
N GLY A 18 -8.97 4.94 0.11
CA GLY A 18 -9.86 5.93 0.70
C GLY A 18 -10.14 7.12 -0.23
N GLY A 19 -10.44 8.29 0.35
CA GLY A 19 -10.91 9.48 -0.40
C GLY A 19 -10.04 9.99 -1.56
N SER A 20 -8.83 9.45 -1.79
CA SER A 20 -7.99 9.76 -2.94
C SER A 20 -8.31 8.97 -4.22
N GLY A 21 -9.15 7.91 -4.15
CA GLY A 21 -9.46 7.06 -5.31
C GLY A 21 -8.28 6.23 -5.83
N ALA A 22 -7.18 6.13 -5.08
CA ALA A 22 -6.03 5.30 -5.42
C ALA A 22 -6.35 3.82 -5.19
N PHE A 23 -5.89 2.91 -6.06
CA PHE A 23 -5.99 1.47 -5.83
C PHE A 23 -4.72 0.96 -5.16
N LEU A 24 -4.91 0.05 -4.19
CA LEU A 24 -3.83 -0.67 -3.53
C LEU A 24 -3.91 -2.15 -3.92
N PHE A 25 -2.77 -2.72 -4.28
CA PHE A 25 -2.61 -4.16 -4.43
C PHE A 25 -1.66 -4.70 -3.39
N TYR A 26 -1.95 -5.89 -2.86
CA TYR A 26 -1.12 -6.54 -1.84
C TYR A 26 -0.62 -7.89 -2.35
N SER A 27 0.68 -8.15 -2.21
CA SER A 27 1.31 -9.46 -2.40
C SER A 27 1.29 -10.27 -1.09
N ARG A 28 1.24 -11.59 -1.13
CA ARG A 28 1.27 -12.45 0.06
C ARG A 28 2.65 -12.59 0.67
N GLN A 29 3.69 -12.73 -0.14
CA GLN A 29 5.09 -12.82 0.29
C GLN A 29 5.99 -12.29 -0.84
N PRO A 30 6.97 -11.41 -0.60
CA PRO A 30 7.50 -10.90 0.69
C PRO A 30 6.68 -9.81 1.42
N GLY A 31 5.44 -9.51 1.01
CA GLY A 31 4.63 -8.48 1.70
C GLY A 31 4.91 -7.06 1.19
N TYR A 32 4.56 -6.83 -0.07
CA TYR A 32 4.58 -5.52 -0.72
C TYR A 32 3.19 -5.00 -0.98
N ILE A 33 3.11 -3.67 -0.98
CA ILE A 33 1.97 -2.92 -1.48
C ILE A 33 2.36 -2.31 -2.82
N ILE A 34 1.48 -2.44 -3.82
CA ILE A 34 1.53 -1.70 -5.07
C ILE A 34 0.45 -0.63 -5.02
N LYS A 35 0.86 0.63 -4.96
CA LYS A 35 -0.07 1.77 -4.86
C LYS A 35 -0.12 2.54 -6.17
N SER A 36 -1.30 2.71 -6.74
CA SER A 36 -1.48 3.62 -7.88
C SER A 36 -1.25 5.06 -7.45
N VAL A 37 -0.57 5.84 -8.28
CA VAL A 37 -0.30 7.26 -8.03
C VAL A 37 -0.59 8.09 -9.27
N SER A 38 -0.94 9.35 -9.05
CA SER A 38 -1.03 10.35 -10.11
C SER A 38 0.36 10.73 -10.63
N ARG A 39 0.42 11.34 -11.82
CA ARG A 39 1.67 11.93 -12.35
C ARG A 39 2.27 12.96 -11.39
N ARG A 40 1.42 13.74 -10.71
CA ARG A 40 1.85 14.78 -9.77
C ARG A 40 2.48 14.18 -8.52
N GLU A 41 1.86 13.17 -7.92
CA GLU A 41 2.41 12.45 -6.75
C GLU A 41 3.75 11.77 -7.09
N GLN A 42 3.84 11.11 -8.25
CA GLN A 42 5.10 10.50 -8.70
C GLN A 42 6.22 11.54 -8.86
N ALA A 43 5.92 12.68 -9.48
CA ALA A 43 6.89 13.76 -9.64
C ALA A 43 7.30 14.36 -8.28
N THR A 44 6.37 14.49 -7.33
CA THR A 44 6.67 14.93 -5.96
C THR A 44 7.61 13.95 -5.26
N LEU A 45 7.34 12.65 -5.36
CA LEU A 45 8.25 11.63 -4.84
C LEU A 45 9.66 11.76 -5.43
N HIS A 46 9.78 11.90 -6.75
CA HIS A 46 11.08 12.03 -7.41
C HIS A 46 11.84 13.27 -6.94
N ARG A 47 11.15 14.40 -6.71
CA ARG A 47 11.79 15.62 -6.16
C ARG A 47 12.30 15.41 -4.73
N MET A 48 11.57 14.69 -3.88
CA MET A 48 11.98 14.46 -2.48
C MET A 48 12.87 13.22 -2.28
N LEU A 49 13.06 12.39 -3.31
CA LEU A 49 13.74 11.10 -3.20
C LEU A 49 15.17 11.19 -2.63
N PRO A 50 16.03 12.16 -3.01
CA PRO A 50 17.37 12.27 -2.44
C PRO A 50 17.34 12.50 -0.92
N ALA A 51 16.47 13.40 -0.46
CA ALA A 51 16.30 13.69 0.97
C ALA A 51 15.70 12.51 1.73
N LEU A 52 14.70 11.84 1.15
CA LEU A 52 14.09 10.63 1.72
C LEU A 52 15.14 9.52 1.89
N ARG A 53 15.97 9.28 0.87
CA ARG A 53 17.05 8.29 0.93
C ARG A 53 18.07 8.61 2.02
N ALA A 54 18.52 9.86 2.09
CA ALA A 54 19.48 10.31 3.10
C ALA A 54 18.91 10.12 4.52
N HIS A 55 17.62 10.46 4.72
CA HIS A 55 16.95 10.27 6.00
C HIS A 55 16.89 8.79 6.40
N LEU A 56 16.46 7.90 5.49
CA LEU A 56 16.35 6.46 5.77
C LEU A 56 17.72 5.79 6.01
N ALA A 57 18.78 6.29 5.37
CA ALA A 57 20.14 5.82 5.61
C ALA A 57 20.67 6.25 6.99
N ALA A 58 20.35 7.49 7.41
CA ALA A 58 20.77 8.02 8.70
C ALA A 58 19.92 7.53 9.88
N ARG A 59 18.66 7.12 9.64
CA ARG A 59 17.69 6.68 10.65
C ARG A 59 17.07 5.33 10.27
N PRO A 60 17.75 4.21 10.58
CA PRO A 60 17.28 2.87 10.21
C PRO A 60 15.93 2.48 10.82
N ASP A 61 15.58 3.09 11.95
CA ASP A 61 14.35 2.93 12.74
C ASP A 61 13.20 3.87 12.31
N SER A 62 13.41 4.67 11.25
CA SER A 62 12.38 5.56 10.72
C SER A 62 11.08 4.82 10.41
N LEU A 63 9.96 5.42 10.83
CA LEU A 63 8.61 4.95 10.52
C LEU A 63 8.16 5.29 9.08
N LEU A 64 8.99 6.03 8.33
CA LEU A 64 8.69 6.34 6.94
C LEU A 64 8.71 5.06 6.09
N VAL A 65 7.70 4.94 5.24
CA VAL A 65 7.53 3.76 4.40
C VAL A 65 8.68 3.63 3.41
N ARG A 66 9.21 2.40 3.27
CA ARG A 66 10.23 2.10 2.27
C ARG A 66 9.57 1.96 0.90
N ILE A 67 10.07 2.72 -0.06
CA ILE A 67 9.65 2.63 -1.47
C ILE A 67 10.73 1.88 -2.22
N TYR A 68 10.35 0.75 -2.79
CA TYR A 68 11.26 -0.15 -3.50
C TYR A 68 11.30 0.12 -5.01
N GLY A 69 10.24 0.72 -5.55
CA GLY A 69 10.17 1.03 -6.98
C GLY A 69 9.12 2.07 -7.32
N SER A 70 9.39 2.85 -8.36
CA SER A 70 8.45 3.79 -8.99
C SER A 70 8.39 3.48 -10.47
N HIS A 71 7.22 3.07 -10.95
CA HIS A 71 7.05 2.51 -12.28
C HIS A 71 5.93 3.22 -13.05
N ALA A 72 6.00 3.10 -14.38
CA ALA A 72 4.96 3.52 -15.29
C ALA A 72 4.74 2.45 -16.36
N LEU A 73 3.50 1.99 -16.52
CA LEU A 73 3.07 1.06 -17.55
C LEU A 73 2.23 1.81 -18.56
N ARG A 74 2.64 1.81 -19.83
CA ARG A 74 1.83 2.33 -20.92
C ARG A 74 1.08 1.18 -21.60
N TYR A 75 -0.24 1.22 -21.55
CA TYR A 75 -1.11 0.20 -22.12
C TYR A 75 -2.33 0.84 -22.76
N ARG A 76 -2.64 0.47 -24.01
CA ARG A 76 -3.76 1.00 -24.81
C ARG A 76 -3.87 2.54 -24.76
N GLY A 77 -2.73 3.22 -24.99
CA GLY A 77 -2.67 4.69 -25.01
C GLY A 77 -2.75 5.38 -23.64
N ARG A 78 -2.97 4.64 -22.55
CA ARG A 78 -3.03 5.17 -21.18
C ARG A 78 -1.77 4.82 -20.40
N THR A 79 -1.29 5.75 -19.57
CA THR A 79 -0.13 5.51 -18.69
C THR A 79 -0.59 5.34 -17.26
N TYR A 80 -0.39 4.15 -16.72
CA TYR A 80 -0.63 3.80 -15.33
C TYR A 80 0.66 3.98 -14.54
N ARG A 81 0.61 4.69 -13.42
CA ARG A 81 1.77 4.94 -12.55
C ARG A 81 1.53 4.31 -11.20
N PHE A 82 2.54 3.64 -10.66
CA PHE A 82 2.42 2.96 -9.39
C PHE A 82 3.77 2.89 -8.66
N LEU A 83 3.67 2.76 -7.35
CA LEU A 83 4.80 2.56 -6.46
C LEU A 83 4.76 1.14 -5.91
N VAL A 84 5.92 0.50 -5.78
CA VAL A 84 6.09 -0.71 -4.99
C VAL A 84 6.68 -0.29 -3.65
N MET A 85 6.02 -0.63 -2.55
CA MET A 85 6.36 -0.15 -1.21
C MET A 85 6.15 -1.23 -0.15
N GLN A 86 6.77 -1.04 1.01
CA GLN A 86 6.65 -1.93 2.17
C GLN A 86 5.19 -2.06 2.63
N ASP A 87 4.73 -3.30 2.87
CA ASP A 87 3.53 -3.54 3.66
C ASP A 87 3.86 -3.47 5.15
N VAL A 88 3.57 -2.33 5.78
CA VAL A 88 3.81 -2.13 7.22
C VAL A 88 2.86 -2.93 8.12
N LEU A 89 1.74 -3.40 7.56
CA LEU A 89 0.78 -4.27 8.26
C LEU A 89 0.90 -5.72 7.78
N GLY A 90 1.90 -6.02 6.94
CA GLY A 90 2.16 -7.33 6.36
C GLY A 90 2.61 -8.30 7.43
N THR A 91 1.66 -9.02 8.03
CA THR A 91 1.92 -10.03 9.05
C THR A 91 1.15 -11.30 8.75
N ALA A 92 1.72 -12.45 9.14
CA ALA A 92 1.03 -13.73 9.12
C ALA A 92 -0.08 -13.83 10.18
N ARG A 93 -0.08 -12.92 11.17
CA ARG A 93 -1.06 -12.88 12.26
C ARG A 93 -2.32 -12.12 11.86
N THR A 94 -3.45 -12.50 12.43
CA THR A 94 -4.70 -11.76 12.24
C THR A 94 -4.65 -10.42 13.00
N LEU A 95 -4.93 -9.32 12.29
CA LEU A 95 -5.11 -8.00 12.89
C LEU A 95 -6.59 -7.75 13.15
N ASN A 96 -6.99 -7.73 14.42
CA ASN A 96 -8.39 -7.48 14.82
C ASN A 96 -8.80 -6.03 14.59
N LEU A 97 -7.90 -5.09 14.90
CA LEU A 97 -8.16 -3.65 14.82
C LEU A 97 -7.14 -2.98 13.89
N ARG A 98 -7.59 -1.96 13.16
CA ARG A 98 -6.75 -1.13 12.30
C ARG A 98 -7.23 0.32 12.39
N TYR A 99 -6.29 1.24 12.46
CA TYR A 99 -6.57 2.68 12.59
C TYR A 99 -5.76 3.46 11.55
N ASP A 100 -6.38 4.51 11.00
CA ASP A 100 -5.73 5.51 10.16
C ASP A 100 -5.80 6.86 10.91
N LEU A 101 -4.74 7.16 11.67
CA LEU A 101 -4.68 8.32 12.55
C LEU A 101 -4.04 9.50 11.82
N LYS A 102 -4.73 10.63 11.76
CA LYS A 102 -4.27 11.86 11.08
C LYS A 102 -4.16 13.09 11.99
N GLY A 103 -4.49 12.99 13.27
CA GLY A 103 -4.35 14.06 14.28
C GLY A 103 -5.38 15.21 14.21
N SER A 104 -6.07 15.42 13.08
CA SER A 104 -7.16 16.40 12.99
C SER A 104 -8.53 15.79 13.36
N TRP A 105 -9.56 16.61 13.57
CA TRP A 105 -10.94 16.16 13.91
C TRP A 105 -11.92 16.09 12.72
N VAL A 106 -11.71 16.87 11.66
CA VAL A 106 -12.62 16.91 10.50
C VAL A 106 -12.48 15.66 9.62
N GLY A 107 -13.61 14.99 9.31
CA GLY A 107 -13.65 13.87 8.36
C GLY A 107 -12.85 12.65 8.81
N ARG A 108 -13.03 12.21 10.07
CA ARG A 108 -12.27 11.10 10.68
C ARG A 108 -13.10 9.89 11.11
N ALA A 109 -14.43 10.00 11.03
CA ALA A 109 -15.29 8.85 11.22
C ALA A 109 -15.11 7.89 10.04
N ALA A 110 -14.85 6.62 10.33
CA ALA A 110 -15.08 5.58 9.34
C ALA A 110 -16.58 5.52 9.04
N ALA A 111 -16.96 5.14 7.82
CA ALA A 111 -18.36 4.82 7.55
C ALA A 111 -18.81 3.75 8.56
N PRO A 112 -19.93 3.95 9.26
CA PRO A 112 -20.47 2.91 10.13
C PRO A 112 -20.62 1.63 9.31
N LEU A 113 -20.24 0.49 9.89
CA LEU A 113 -20.74 -0.78 9.37
C LEU A 113 -22.27 -0.69 9.48
N ALA A 114 -22.99 -0.87 8.36
CA ALA A 114 -24.44 -0.85 8.42
C ALA A 114 -24.92 -1.88 9.46
N PRO A 115 -25.96 -1.59 10.27
CA PRO A 115 -26.49 -2.56 11.23
C PRO A 115 -26.80 -3.89 10.54
N GLY A 116 -26.23 -4.99 11.05
CA GLY A 116 -26.36 -6.33 10.44
C GLY A 116 -25.52 -6.57 9.18
N ALA A 117 -24.66 -5.64 8.78
CA ALA A 117 -23.73 -5.85 7.67
C ALA A 117 -22.76 -7.00 8.01
N PRO A 118 -22.65 -8.02 7.14
CA PRO A 118 -21.73 -9.13 7.37
C PRO A 118 -20.29 -8.62 7.35
N ALA A 119 -19.60 -8.72 8.49
CA ALA A 119 -18.18 -8.41 8.60
C ALA A 119 -17.37 -9.61 8.12
N ARG A 120 -17.10 -9.70 6.82
CA ARG A 120 -16.37 -10.83 6.26
C ARG A 120 -14.89 -10.77 6.66
N CYS A 121 -14.38 -11.84 7.29
CA CYS A 121 -12.96 -11.94 7.58
C CYS A 121 -12.15 -11.88 6.27
N ARG A 122 -11.29 -10.86 6.16
CA ARG A 122 -10.48 -10.55 4.98
C ARG A 122 -9.43 -11.63 4.64
N HIS A 123 -9.18 -12.59 5.52
CA HIS A 123 -8.24 -13.68 5.28
C HIS A 123 -8.92 -15.02 4.96
N CYS A 124 -9.89 -15.47 5.76
CA CYS A 124 -10.57 -16.75 5.55
C CYS A 124 -11.91 -16.65 4.83
N ARG A 125 -12.42 -15.43 4.57
CA ARG A 125 -13.74 -15.17 3.95
C ARG A 125 -14.93 -15.77 4.70
N GLN A 126 -14.76 -16.17 5.95
CA GLN A 126 -15.88 -16.54 6.81
C GLN A 126 -16.62 -15.28 7.26
N ARG A 127 -17.94 -15.42 7.47
CA ARG A 127 -18.81 -14.36 7.98
C ARG A 127 -18.69 -14.28 9.50
#